data_AF-A0A7X0GY09-F1
#
_entry.id   AF-A0A7X0GY09-F1
#
_cell.length_a   1.000
_cell.length_b   1.000
_cell.length_c   1.000
_cell.angle_alpha   90.00
_cell.angle_beta   90.00
_cell.angle_gamma   90.00
#
_symmetry.space_group_name_H-M   'P 1'
#
loop_
_entity.id
_entity.type
_entity.pdbx_description
1 polymer ?
#
loop_
_entity_poly.entity_id
_entity_poly.type
_entity_poly.pdbx_seq_one_letter_code
_entity_poly.pdbx_strand_id
1 'polypeptide(L)'
;MAFQPLGYRFAITSTLPREKAKSRLRQKKKGWFDPQNGARGWIVGPFICLWLSAFNQHGPMVVGIVRKDGLGSKVVGRAGADLNGTAMFILLVPFMAWVTYKMAEAGQGSLQAYLVIGAIFGLGLPLTLWINSADRREADALVHFVRKTLAPTDRSVRGSTPSLPMQSNPVRFFVNGEERVGVSADQLDEALSALSIGDFAVLEFAPDEYIQALSNADHYVLEKLEGSAARHFQAILPKGSLGEHQKYEASLTQLRDVMTAYLHRQAPSSDPNWKRKTL
;
A
#
# COMPACT_ATOMS: atom_id res chain seq x y z
N MET A 1 13.09 6.64 16.80
CA MET A 1 11.79 6.42 16.14
C MET A 1 10.68 6.75 17.12
N ALA A 2 9.65 7.51 16.73
CA ALA A 2 8.55 7.83 17.65
C ALA A 2 7.56 6.65 17.72
N PHE A 3 7.34 6.07 18.90
CA PHE A 3 6.40 4.96 19.13
C PHE A 3 4.98 5.35 18.69
N GLN A 4 4.40 4.59 17.76
CA GLN A 4 3.08 4.82 17.17
C GLN A 4 2.31 3.50 17.06
N PRO A 5 1.79 2.99 18.19
CA PRO A 5 1.22 1.64 18.31
C PRO A 5 -0.07 1.41 17.51
N LEU A 6 -0.71 2.49 17.06
CA LEU A 6 -1.95 2.47 16.28
C LEU A 6 -1.69 3.03 14.87
N GLY A 7 -0.51 2.78 14.33
CA GLY A 7 -0.10 3.31 13.05
C GLY A 7 0.15 4.82 13.03
N TYR A 8 0.58 5.31 11.87
CA TYR A 8 0.94 6.72 11.68
C TYR A 8 -0.27 7.59 11.38
N ARG A 9 -0.15 8.89 11.71
CA ARG A 9 -1.20 9.88 11.43
C ARG A 9 -1.06 10.37 9.99
N PHE A 10 -2.17 10.44 9.27
CA PHE A 10 -2.22 11.12 7.98
C PHE A 10 -3.34 12.15 7.95
N ALA A 11 -3.14 13.18 7.12
CA ALA A 11 -4.14 14.19 6.82
C ALA A 11 -4.06 14.53 5.34
N ILE A 12 -5.18 14.41 4.64
CA ILE A 12 -5.30 14.68 3.20
C ILE A 12 -6.40 15.73 3.02
N THR A 13 -6.05 16.86 2.43
CA THR A 13 -6.99 17.91 2.04
C THR A 13 -7.42 17.72 0.59
N SER A 14 -8.68 18.01 0.30
CA SER A 14 -9.27 17.91 -1.02
C SER A 14 -10.12 19.14 -1.30
N THR A 15 -10.09 19.63 -2.53
CA THR A 15 -10.97 20.70 -3.01
C THR A 15 -12.42 20.21 -3.22
N LEU A 16 -12.65 18.90 -3.15
CA LEU A 16 -13.98 18.32 -3.32
C LEU A 16 -14.83 18.51 -2.06
N PRO A 17 -16.13 18.83 -2.23
CA PRO A 17 -17.09 18.74 -1.14
C PRO A 17 -17.13 17.33 -0.55
N ARG A 18 -17.36 17.23 0.77
CA ARG A 18 -17.36 15.97 1.53
C ARG A 18 -18.18 14.84 0.89
N GLU A 19 -19.36 15.13 0.36
CA GLU A 19 -20.19 14.11 -0.29
C GLU A 19 -19.60 13.60 -1.61
N LYS A 20 -19.02 14.51 -2.42
CA LYS A 20 -18.33 14.13 -3.67
C LYS A 20 -17.06 13.34 -3.38
N ALA A 21 -16.30 13.72 -2.36
CA ALA A 21 -15.13 12.99 -1.90
C ALA A 21 -15.49 11.55 -1.50
N LYS A 22 -16.52 11.37 -0.67
CA LYS A 22 -17.04 10.03 -0.29
C LYS A 22 -17.52 9.24 -1.51
N SER A 23 -18.26 9.87 -2.41
CA SER A 23 -18.76 9.21 -3.63
C SER A 23 -17.62 8.70 -4.50
N ARG A 24 -16.57 9.50 -4.72
CA ARG A 24 -15.39 9.09 -5.50
C ARG A 24 -14.66 7.92 -4.85
N LEU A 25 -14.44 7.98 -3.53
CA LEU A 25 -13.81 6.88 -2.79
C LEU A 25 -14.63 5.59 -2.90
N ARG A 26 -15.97 5.67 -2.82
CA ARG A 26 -16.85 4.50 -2.99
C ARG A 26 -16.84 3.93 -4.40
N GLN A 27 -16.70 4.78 -5.42
CA GLN A 27 -16.67 4.36 -6.83
C GLN A 27 -15.32 3.74 -7.22
N LYS A 28 -14.22 4.19 -6.62
CA LYS A 28 -12.86 3.75 -6.97
C LYS A 28 -12.33 2.60 -6.11
N LYS A 29 -12.96 2.29 -4.98
CA LYS A 29 -12.57 1.12 -4.16
C LYS A 29 -12.95 -0.18 -4.86
N LYS A 30 -12.19 -1.24 -4.62
CA LYS A 30 -12.48 -2.59 -5.09
C LYS A 30 -13.67 -3.23 -4.37
N GLY A 31 -14.21 -4.28 -5.00
CA GLY A 31 -15.20 -5.17 -4.40
C GLY A 31 -14.63 -5.91 -3.19
N TRP A 32 -15.49 -6.33 -2.27
CA TRP A 32 -15.07 -7.00 -1.03
C TRP A 32 -14.31 -8.31 -1.29
N PHE A 33 -14.70 -9.05 -2.34
CA PHE A 33 -14.14 -10.36 -2.69
C PHE A 33 -13.35 -10.34 -4.01
N ASP A 34 -12.96 -9.15 -4.50
CA ASP A 34 -12.04 -9.08 -5.64
C ASP A 34 -10.71 -9.76 -5.21
N PRO A 35 -10.13 -10.65 -6.03
CA PRO A 35 -8.94 -11.41 -5.64
C PRO A 35 -7.65 -10.57 -5.61
N GLN A 36 -7.61 -9.41 -6.28
CA GLN A 36 -6.38 -8.65 -6.49
C GLN A 36 -6.11 -7.67 -5.35
N ASN A 37 -4.86 -7.33 -5.03
CA ASN A 37 -4.61 -6.27 -4.04
C ASN A 37 -5.17 -4.91 -4.48
N GLY A 38 -5.65 -4.12 -3.51
CA GLY A 38 -6.13 -2.75 -3.73
C GLY A 38 -7.15 -2.29 -2.69
N ALA A 39 -7.43 -0.99 -2.65
CA ALA A 39 -8.23 -0.40 -1.58
C ALA A 39 -9.67 -0.95 -1.55
N ARG A 40 -10.03 -1.60 -0.45
CA ARG A 40 -11.37 -2.12 -0.14
C ARG A 40 -11.85 -1.54 1.16
N GLY A 41 -13.14 -1.67 1.41
CA GLY A 41 -13.68 -1.45 2.74
C GLY A 41 -15.04 -0.78 2.76
N TRP A 42 -15.31 -0.08 3.86
CA TRP A 42 -16.58 0.58 4.13
C TRP A 42 -16.41 2.06 4.45
N ILE A 43 -17.41 2.83 4.03
CA ILE A 43 -17.49 4.27 4.26
C ILE A 43 -18.89 4.56 4.76
N VAL A 44 -19.05 4.75 6.07
CA VAL A 44 -20.34 4.92 6.75
C VAL A 44 -20.35 6.27 7.47
N GLY A 45 -21.29 7.15 7.10
CA GLY A 45 -21.37 8.49 7.66
C GLY A 45 -20.09 9.31 7.41
N PRO A 46 -19.41 9.81 8.47
CA PRO A 46 -18.11 10.47 8.35
C PRO A 46 -16.93 9.48 8.35
N PHE A 47 -17.12 8.22 8.72
CA PHE A 47 -16.05 7.27 8.97
C PHE A 47 -15.64 6.52 7.71
N ILE A 48 -14.34 6.26 7.58
CA ILE A 48 -13.75 5.41 6.54
C ILE A 48 -12.95 4.32 7.24
N CYS A 49 -13.10 3.09 6.77
CA CYS A 49 -12.20 1.99 7.09
C CYS A 49 -11.85 1.30 5.78
N LEU A 50 -10.57 1.28 5.44
CA LEU A 50 -10.05 0.65 4.24
C LEU A 50 -9.00 -0.40 4.57
N TRP A 51 -8.94 -1.46 3.78
CA TRP A 51 -7.92 -2.51 3.85
C TRP A 51 -7.53 -2.96 2.44
N LEU A 52 -6.36 -3.61 2.29
CA LEU A 52 -5.76 -3.87 0.97
C LEU A 52 -6.14 -5.22 0.34
N SER A 53 -6.39 -6.27 1.13
CA SER A 53 -6.64 -7.62 0.63
C SER A 53 -7.91 -8.23 1.20
N ALA A 54 -8.66 -8.98 0.38
CA ALA A 54 -9.85 -9.70 0.84
C ALA A 54 -9.52 -10.88 1.77
N PHE A 55 -8.32 -11.46 1.61
CA PHE A 55 -7.90 -12.69 2.28
C PHE A 55 -6.88 -12.45 3.39
N ASN A 56 -6.20 -11.30 3.40
CA ASN A 56 -5.37 -10.87 4.52
C ASN A 56 -6.13 -9.84 5.39
N GLN A 57 -7.04 -10.33 6.23
CA GLN A 57 -7.91 -9.49 7.09
C GLN A 57 -7.17 -8.80 8.24
N HIS A 58 -5.94 -9.25 8.54
CA HIS A 58 -5.00 -8.61 9.47
C HIS A 58 -4.00 -7.71 8.75
N GLY A 59 -4.14 -7.58 7.44
CA GLY A 59 -3.26 -6.78 6.60
C GLY A 59 -3.54 -5.28 6.71
N PRO A 60 -2.80 -4.48 5.95
CA PRO A 60 -2.76 -3.04 6.11
C PRO A 60 -4.12 -2.39 6.08
N MET A 61 -4.33 -1.47 7.02
CA MET A 61 -5.58 -0.78 7.24
C MET A 61 -5.41 0.73 7.36
N VAL A 62 -6.45 1.45 6.92
CA VAL A 62 -6.62 2.89 7.08
C VAL A 62 -7.96 3.14 7.75
N VAL A 63 -7.94 3.77 8.92
CA VAL A 63 -9.15 4.21 9.63
C VAL A 63 -9.12 5.73 9.73
N GLY A 64 -10.21 6.39 9.33
CA GLY A 64 -10.24 7.84 9.30
C GLY A 64 -11.62 8.45 9.30
N ILE A 65 -11.64 9.78 9.31
CA ILE A 65 -12.84 10.59 9.33
C ILE A 65 -12.75 11.62 8.20
N VAL A 66 -13.77 11.66 7.35
CA VAL A 66 -13.97 12.71 6.34
C VAL A 66 -14.72 13.87 6.97
N ARG A 67 -14.03 15.00 7.14
CA ARG A 67 -14.56 16.24 7.71
C ARG A 67 -14.72 17.30 6.62
N LYS A 68 -15.60 18.27 6.88
CA LYS A 68 -15.70 19.49 6.04
C LYS A 68 -14.48 20.37 6.33
N ASP A 69 -13.89 20.95 5.30
CA ASP A 69 -12.74 21.84 5.42
C ASP A 69 -12.94 23.04 4.47
N GLY A 70 -13.51 24.12 4.99
CA GLY A 70 -13.97 25.26 4.19
C GLY A 70 -14.96 24.84 3.09
N LEU A 71 -14.59 25.11 1.84
CA LEU A 71 -15.33 24.70 0.63
C LEU A 71 -15.04 23.25 0.20
N GLY A 72 -13.97 22.65 0.75
CA GLY A 72 -13.52 21.31 0.42
C GLY A 72 -13.79 20.31 1.54
N SER A 73 -12.94 19.28 1.59
CA SER A 73 -12.99 18.24 2.60
C SER A 73 -11.60 17.83 3.04
N LYS A 74 -11.51 17.31 4.26
CA LYS A 74 -10.27 16.82 4.84
C LYS A 74 -10.49 15.43 5.39
N VAL A 75 -9.65 14.49 4.99
CA VAL A 75 -9.59 13.14 5.56
C VAL A 75 -8.46 13.11 6.57
N VAL A 76 -8.78 12.79 7.82
CA VAL A 76 -7.80 12.64 8.90
C VAL A 76 -7.95 11.25 9.50
N GLY A 77 -6.85 10.55 9.71
CA GLY A 77 -6.91 9.19 10.20
C GLY A 77 -5.59 8.60 10.66
N ARG A 78 -5.63 7.28 10.83
CA ARG A 78 -4.51 6.40 11.17
C ARG A 78 -4.36 5.33 10.10
N ALA A 79 -3.12 5.00 9.77
CA ALA A 79 -2.76 3.97 8.81
C ALA A 79 -1.69 3.04 9.42
N GLY A 80 -1.83 1.72 9.28
CA GLY A 80 -0.84 0.76 9.79
C GLY A 80 -1.12 -0.68 9.35
N ALA A 81 -0.14 -1.57 9.56
CA ALA A 81 -0.17 -2.97 9.12
C ALA A 81 -1.31 -3.81 9.73
N ASP A 82 -1.57 -3.73 11.04
CA ASP A 82 -2.65 -4.53 11.66
C ASP A 82 -3.43 -3.76 12.74
N LEU A 83 -4.28 -2.83 12.30
CA LEU A 83 -5.15 -2.07 13.19
C LEU A 83 -6.23 -2.95 13.87
N ASN A 84 -6.67 -4.05 13.24
CA ASN A 84 -7.76 -4.88 13.75
C ASN A 84 -7.27 -5.86 14.83
N GLY A 85 -6.17 -6.58 14.59
CA GLY A 85 -5.55 -7.43 15.60
C GLY A 85 -5.07 -6.62 16.80
N THR A 86 -4.50 -5.43 16.57
CA THR A 86 -4.15 -4.49 17.65
C THR A 86 -5.38 -4.06 18.45
N ALA A 87 -6.47 -3.65 17.80
CA ALA A 87 -7.68 -3.23 18.47
C ALA A 87 -8.32 -4.38 19.27
N MET A 88 -8.38 -5.59 18.68
CA MET A 88 -8.87 -6.79 19.36
C MET A 88 -8.03 -7.10 20.60
N PHE A 89 -6.70 -7.05 20.49
CA PHE A 89 -5.81 -7.34 21.61
C PHE A 89 -5.96 -6.30 22.73
N ILE A 90 -6.08 -5.00 22.38
CA ILE A 90 -6.36 -3.92 23.34
C ILE A 90 -7.70 -4.13 24.05
N LEU A 91 -8.75 -4.54 23.33
CA LEU A 91 -10.07 -4.80 23.91
C LEU A 91 -10.12 -6.08 24.75
N LEU A 92 -9.31 -7.08 24.41
CA LEU A 92 -9.24 -8.35 25.12
C LEU A 92 -8.55 -8.20 26.49
N VAL A 93 -7.55 -7.32 26.61
CA VAL A 93 -6.81 -7.06 27.86
C VAL A 93 -7.72 -6.72 29.05
N PRO A 94 -8.64 -5.73 29.01
CA PRO A 94 -9.51 -5.42 30.14
C PRO A 94 -10.48 -6.56 30.45
N PHE A 95 -10.95 -7.29 29.43
CA PHE A 95 -11.79 -8.47 29.63
C PHE A 95 -11.03 -9.57 30.38
N MET A 96 -9.80 -9.86 29.97
CA MET A 96 -8.96 -10.86 30.61
C MET A 96 -8.53 -10.44 32.02
N ALA A 97 -8.28 -9.15 32.24
CA ALA A 97 -8.05 -8.60 33.59
C ALA A 97 -9.26 -8.83 34.49
N TRP A 98 -10.48 -8.60 33.98
CA TRP A 98 -11.71 -8.85 34.71
C TRP A 98 -11.95 -10.34 35.02
N VAL A 99 -11.73 -11.23 34.04
CA VAL A 99 -11.81 -12.69 34.25
C VAL A 99 -10.81 -13.13 35.30
N THR A 100 -9.58 -12.65 35.23
CA THR A 100 -8.51 -12.97 36.19
C THR A 100 -8.86 -12.51 37.59
N TYR A 101 -9.43 -11.31 37.72
CA TYR A 101 -9.94 -10.79 38.99
C TYR A 101 -11.05 -11.68 39.56
N LYS A 102 -12.01 -12.11 38.73
CA LYS A 102 -13.09 -13.00 39.17
C LYS A 102 -12.60 -14.38 39.59
N MET A 103 -11.59 -14.93 38.90
CA MET A 103 -10.94 -16.17 39.34
C MET A 103 -10.25 -16.02 40.69
N ALA A 104 -9.59 -14.89 40.93
CA ALA A 104 -8.94 -14.60 42.21
C ALA A 104 -9.95 -14.44 43.35
N GLU A 105 -11.05 -13.72 43.10
CA GLU A 105 -12.15 -13.54 44.06
C GLU A 105 -12.79 -14.89 44.44
N ALA A 106 -12.97 -15.79 43.47
CA ALA A 106 -13.53 -17.12 43.70
C ALA A 106 -12.51 -18.14 44.26
N GLY A 107 -11.23 -17.77 44.42
CA GLY A 107 -10.15 -18.68 44.83
C GLY A 107 -9.84 -19.77 43.79
N GLN A 108 -10.24 -19.59 42.53
CA GLN A 108 -10.19 -20.60 41.46
C GLN A 108 -8.96 -20.48 40.54
N GLY A 109 -7.81 -20.04 41.04
CA GLY A 109 -6.60 -19.89 40.22
C GLY A 109 -5.31 -20.21 40.95
N SER A 110 -4.40 -20.92 40.28
CA SER A 110 -3.06 -21.17 40.77
C SER A 110 -2.15 -19.95 40.52
N LEU A 111 -1.13 -19.76 41.36
CA LEU A 111 -0.11 -18.71 41.16
C LEU A 111 0.53 -18.80 39.77
N GLN A 112 0.77 -20.02 39.28
CA GLN A 112 1.33 -20.26 37.96
C GLN A 112 0.40 -19.75 36.84
N ALA A 113 -0.92 -19.93 36.96
CA ALA A 113 -1.88 -19.41 35.98
C ALA A 113 -1.85 -17.87 35.93
N TYR A 114 -1.80 -17.21 37.08
CA TYR A 114 -1.70 -15.74 37.14
C TYR A 114 -0.41 -15.22 36.52
N LEU A 115 0.72 -15.89 36.76
CA LEU A 115 2.00 -15.53 36.14
C LEU A 115 1.98 -15.70 34.62
N VAL A 116 1.37 -16.77 34.10
CA VAL A 116 1.23 -16.97 32.65
C VAL A 116 0.34 -15.92 32.01
N ILE A 117 -0.83 -15.63 32.59
CA ILE A 117 -1.73 -14.58 32.11
C ILE A 117 -1.03 -13.22 32.16
N GLY A 118 -0.37 -12.91 33.29
CA GLY A 118 0.42 -11.69 33.46
C GLY A 118 1.56 -11.56 32.44
N ALA A 119 2.25 -12.65 32.11
CA ALA A 119 3.28 -12.64 31.07
C ALA A 119 2.69 -12.41 29.68
N ILE A 120 1.63 -13.14 29.31
CA ILE A 120 1.00 -13.03 27.98
C ILE A 120 0.42 -11.62 27.77
N PHE A 121 -0.34 -11.08 28.72
CA PHE A 121 -0.99 -9.78 28.53
C PHE A 121 -0.11 -8.61 28.95
N GLY A 122 0.74 -8.78 29.96
CA GLY A 122 1.65 -7.74 30.45
C GLY A 122 2.87 -7.52 29.56
N LEU A 123 3.44 -8.58 28.97
CA LEU A 123 4.57 -8.47 28.02
C LEU A 123 4.09 -8.54 26.57
N GLY A 124 3.08 -9.37 26.28
CA GLY A 124 2.57 -9.51 24.92
C GLY A 124 1.95 -8.22 24.41
N LEU A 125 1.23 -7.43 25.24
CA LEU A 125 0.64 -6.17 24.77
C LEU A 125 1.72 -5.17 24.32
N PRO A 126 2.72 -4.79 25.16
CA PRO A 126 3.81 -3.94 24.71
C PRO A 126 4.53 -4.48 23.48
N LEU A 127 4.76 -5.79 23.40
CA LEU A 127 5.46 -6.42 22.29
C LEU A 127 4.65 -6.36 20.98
N THR A 128 3.36 -6.69 21.02
CA THR A 128 2.46 -6.58 19.86
C THR A 128 2.35 -5.12 19.40
N LEU A 129 2.19 -4.19 20.34
CA LEU A 129 2.19 -2.77 20.03
C LEU A 129 3.52 -2.29 19.45
N TRP A 130 4.64 -2.85 19.88
CA TRP A 130 5.97 -2.55 19.36
C TRP A 130 6.14 -3.07 17.93
N ILE A 131 5.86 -4.35 17.69
CA ILE A 131 5.95 -5.01 16.38
C ILE A 131 5.05 -4.28 15.38
N ASN A 132 3.79 -4.01 15.74
CA ASN A 132 2.86 -3.31 14.85
C ASN A 132 3.21 -1.82 14.68
N SER A 133 4.01 -1.25 15.58
CA SER A 133 4.57 0.10 15.39
C SER A 133 5.81 0.12 14.50
N ALA A 134 6.43 -1.02 14.21
CA ALA A 134 7.56 -1.13 13.29
C ALA A 134 7.07 -1.24 11.84
N ASP A 135 6.02 -2.04 11.59
CA ASP A 135 5.42 -2.22 10.24
C ASP A 135 4.44 -1.09 9.88
N ARG A 136 4.99 0.11 9.72
CA ARG A 136 4.18 1.33 9.50
C ARG A 136 3.58 1.45 8.11
N ARG A 137 4.16 0.78 7.10
CA ARG A 137 4.09 1.23 5.70
C ARG A 137 3.30 0.35 4.76
N GLU A 138 2.87 -0.83 5.20
CA GLU A 138 1.97 -1.67 4.41
C GLU A 138 0.68 -0.91 4.01
N ALA A 139 0.26 0.06 4.84
CA ALA A 139 -0.91 0.90 4.60
C ALA A 139 -0.65 2.13 3.71
N ASP A 140 0.58 2.37 3.24
CA ASP A 140 0.91 3.51 2.39
C ASP A 140 0.18 3.45 1.05
N ALA A 141 0.01 2.24 0.48
CA ALA A 141 -0.80 2.03 -0.72
C ALA A 141 -2.25 2.54 -0.53
N LEU A 142 -2.82 2.36 0.66
CA LEU A 142 -4.18 2.83 0.98
C LEU A 142 -4.24 4.34 1.17
N VAL A 143 -3.26 4.94 1.85
CA VAL A 143 -3.18 6.39 2.01
C VAL A 143 -2.96 7.07 0.66
N HIS A 144 -2.13 6.48 -0.20
CA HIS A 144 -1.91 6.94 -1.56
C HIS A 144 -3.17 6.83 -2.41
N PHE A 145 -3.90 5.72 -2.30
CA PHE A 145 -5.22 5.58 -2.93
C PHE A 145 -6.17 6.72 -2.52
N VAL A 146 -6.25 7.04 -1.22
CA VAL A 146 -7.08 8.15 -0.74
C VAL A 146 -6.61 9.47 -1.33
N ARG A 147 -5.30 9.75 -1.33
CA ARG A 147 -4.73 10.97 -1.88
C ARG A 147 -5.02 11.11 -3.37
N LYS A 148 -4.74 10.07 -4.16
CA LYS A 148 -4.96 10.02 -5.61
C LYS A 148 -6.43 10.20 -5.97
N THR A 149 -7.33 9.55 -5.23
CA THR A 149 -8.78 9.63 -5.48
C THR A 149 -9.34 11.02 -5.19
N LEU A 150 -8.73 11.72 -4.23
CA LEU A 150 -9.16 13.04 -3.78
C LEU A 150 -8.40 14.21 -4.41
N ALA A 151 -7.36 13.90 -5.19
CA ALA A 151 -6.63 14.89 -5.97
C ALA A 151 -7.59 15.61 -6.94
N PRO A 152 -7.34 16.90 -7.22
CA PRO A 152 -8.02 17.60 -8.30
C PRO A 152 -7.89 16.76 -9.57
N THR A 153 -9.01 16.48 -10.22
CA THR A 153 -8.95 15.87 -11.54
C THR A 153 -8.44 16.94 -12.48
N ASP A 154 -7.14 16.97 -12.75
CA ASP A 154 -6.62 17.79 -13.84
C ASP A 154 -7.27 17.27 -15.12
N ARG A 155 -8.28 18.03 -15.58
CA ARG A 155 -8.92 17.81 -16.87
C ARG A 155 -7.98 18.18 -18.03
N SER A 156 -6.72 18.52 -17.78
CA SER A 156 -5.77 19.01 -18.79
C SER A 156 -4.62 18.06 -19.13
N VAL A 157 -4.76 16.74 -18.90
CA VAL A 157 -3.92 15.74 -19.58
C VAL A 157 -4.82 14.75 -20.33
N ARG A 158 -5.68 15.29 -21.20
CA ARG A 158 -6.31 14.52 -22.29
C ARG A 158 -6.04 15.25 -23.59
N GLY A 159 -4.81 15.06 -24.04
CA GLY A 159 -4.34 15.40 -25.37
C GLY A 159 -3.27 14.40 -25.80
N SER A 160 -3.40 13.13 -25.40
CA SER A 160 -2.60 12.06 -26.00
C SER A 160 -3.23 11.79 -27.35
N THR A 161 -2.68 12.42 -28.38
CA THR A 161 -2.91 12.09 -29.79
C THR A 161 -2.92 10.57 -29.94
N PRO A 162 -3.93 9.95 -30.57
CA PRO A 162 -3.89 8.52 -30.81
C PRO A 162 -2.74 8.24 -31.77
N SER A 163 -1.61 7.75 -31.24
CA SER A 163 -0.56 7.20 -32.07
C SER A 163 -1.09 5.91 -32.70
N LEU A 164 -1.00 5.87 -34.03
CA LEU A 164 -1.39 4.78 -34.91
C LEU A 164 -0.90 3.40 -34.41
N PRO A 165 -1.62 2.31 -34.75
CA PRO A 165 -1.27 0.98 -34.30
C PRO A 165 -0.07 0.49 -35.10
N MET A 166 1.12 0.57 -34.50
CA MET A 166 2.28 -0.13 -35.03
C MET A 166 2.41 -1.44 -34.28
N GLN A 167 2.04 -2.52 -34.98
CA GLN A 167 2.24 -3.91 -34.59
C GLN A 167 3.57 -4.09 -33.86
N SER A 168 3.49 -4.37 -32.57
CA SER A 168 4.54 -4.99 -31.79
C SER A 168 3.85 -5.97 -30.86
N ASN A 169 4.49 -7.11 -30.59
CA ASN A 169 3.92 -8.23 -29.82
C ASN A 169 3.11 -7.74 -28.61
N PRO A 170 1.96 -8.38 -28.31
CA PRO A 170 1.14 -7.97 -27.18
C PRO A 170 1.98 -8.00 -25.90
N VAL A 171 2.19 -6.82 -25.31
CA VAL A 171 2.91 -6.71 -24.03
C VAL A 171 2.11 -7.48 -22.99
N ARG A 172 2.76 -8.47 -22.38
CA ARG A 172 2.19 -9.23 -21.28
C ARG A 172 2.54 -8.51 -19.99
N PHE A 173 1.53 -8.25 -19.17
CA PHE A 173 1.73 -7.61 -17.89
C PHE A 173 1.32 -8.55 -16.78
N PHE A 174 2.27 -8.96 -15.95
CA PHE A 174 2.02 -9.83 -14.80
C PHE A 174 2.01 -9.00 -13.52
N VAL A 175 1.03 -9.24 -12.66
CA VAL A 175 1.01 -8.70 -11.29
C VAL A 175 0.86 -9.88 -10.35
N ASN A 176 1.86 -10.11 -9.50
CA ASN A 176 1.90 -11.27 -8.60
C ASN A 176 1.63 -12.61 -9.31
N GLY A 177 2.09 -12.75 -10.56
CA GLY A 177 1.89 -13.95 -11.38
C GLY A 177 0.58 -14.02 -12.17
N GLU A 178 -0.36 -13.08 -11.99
CA GLU A 178 -1.56 -13.00 -12.83
C GLU A 178 -1.29 -12.23 -14.12
N GLU A 179 -1.49 -12.87 -15.27
CA GLU A 179 -1.33 -12.25 -16.59
C GLU A 179 -2.49 -11.29 -16.92
N ARG A 180 -2.13 -10.13 -17.47
CA ARG A 180 -3.03 -9.15 -18.09
C ARG A 180 -2.54 -8.85 -19.50
N VAL A 181 -3.43 -9.04 -20.47
CA VAL A 181 -3.13 -8.80 -21.89
C VAL A 181 -3.67 -7.43 -22.30
N GLY A 182 -2.87 -6.64 -23.03
CA GLY A 182 -3.31 -5.37 -23.62
C GLY A 182 -3.48 -4.24 -22.61
N VAL A 183 -2.50 -4.07 -21.73
CA VAL A 183 -2.57 -3.11 -20.61
C VAL A 183 -2.39 -1.67 -21.09
N SER A 184 -3.37 -0.82 -20.75
CA SER A 184 -3.29 0.62 -20.92
C SER A 184 -2.44 1.28 -19.84
N ALA A 185 -1.90 2.48 -20.10
CA ALA A 185 -1.12 3.25 -19.11
C ALA A 185 -1.91 3.49 -17.80
N ASP A 186 -3.22 3.72 -17.88
CA ASP A 186 -4.09 3.90 -16.71
C ASP A 186 -4.18 2.62 -15.86
N GLN A 187 -4.27 1.44 -16.50
CA GLN A 187 -4.32 0.15 -15.81
C GLN A 187 -2.97 -0.23 -15.20
N LEU A 188 -1.87 0.15 -15.86
CA LEU A 188 -0.52 0.01 -15.33
C LEU A 188 -0.37 0.87 -14.07
N ASP A 189 -0.73 2.15 -14.12
CA ASP A 189 -0.65 3.06 -12.97
C ASP A 189 -1.52 2.59 -11.80
N GLU A 190 -2.73 2.10 -12.07
CA GLU A 190 -3.58 1.50 -11.04
C GLU A 190 -2.93 0.28 -10.38
N ALA A 191 -2.37 -0.64 -11.18
CA ALA A 191 -1.71 -1.84 -10.68
C ALA A 191 -0.47 -1.52 -9.84
N LEU A 192 0.39 -0.63 -10.32
CA LEU A 192 1.60 -0.21 -9.60
C LEU A 192 1.26 0.50 -8.28
N SER A 193 0.17 1.28 -8.26
CA SER A 193 -0.30 1.95 -7.03
C SER A 193 -0.86 0.99 -5.98
N ALA A 194 -1.21 -0.24 -6.39
CA ALA A 194 -1.83 -1.24 -5.54
C ALA A 194 -0.83 -2.27 -4.98
N LEU A 195 0.45 -2.21 -5.40
CA LEU A 195 1.50 -3.10 -4.92
C LEU A 195 1.74 -2.89 -3.42
N SER A 196 1.61 -3.96 -2.65
CA SER A 196 2.02 -4.05 -1.24
C SER A 196 3.49 -4.43 -1.11
N ILE A 197 4.02 -4.50 0.11
CA ILE A 197 5.39 -4.97 0.37
C ILE A 197 5.49 -6.44 -0.06
N GLY A 198 6.51 -6.78 -0.85
CA GLY A 198 6.71 -8.13 -1.38
C GLY A 198 5.94 -8.44 -2.68
N ASP A 199 5.02 -7.57 -3.10
CA ASP A 199 4.36 -7.69 -4.39
C ASP A 199 5.33 -7.33 -5.53
N PHE A 200 5.09 -7.90 -6.72
CA PHE A 200 5.86 -7.61 -7.92
C PHE A 200 4.96 -7.42 -9.15
N ALA A 201 5.46 -6.61 -10.08
CA ALA A 201 4.85 -6.41 -11.39
C ALA A 201 5.90 -6.62 -12.48
N VAL A 202 5.54 -7.28 -13.58
CA VAL A 202 6.42 -7.57 -14.71
C VAL A 202 5.74 -7.12 -16.01
N LEU A 203 6.40 -6.29 -16.79
CA LEU A 203 6.05 -6.02 -18.19
C LEU A 203 7.02 -6.80 -19.07
N GLU A 204 6.48 -7.71 -19.88
CA GLU A 204 7.25 -8.64 -20.69
C GLU A 204 6.86 -8.50 -22.16
N PHE A 205 7.86 -8.28 -23.02
CA PHE A 205 7.71 -8.33 -24.48
C PHE A 205 8.09 -9.71 -25.02
N ALA A 206 9.05 -10.38 -24.38
CA ALA A 206 9.52 -11.72 -24.69
C ALA A 206 10.11 -12.38 -23.41
N PRO A 207 10.28 -13.72 -23.36
CA PRO A 207 10.86 -14.43 -22.20
C PRO A 207 12.22 -13.90 -21.73
N ASP A 208 12.98 -13.31 -22.64
CA ASP A 208 14.30 -12.73 -22.44
C ASP A 208 14.30 -11.20 -22.47
N GLU A 209 13.14 -10.55 -22.63
CA GLU A 209 12.98 -9.09 -22.70
C GLU A 209 11.83 -8.62 -21.79
N TYR A 210 12.18 -8.23 -20.57
CA TYR A 210 11.22 -7.74 -19.58
C TYR A 210 11.76 -6.61 -18.72
N ILE A 211 10.85 -5.85 -18.11
CA ILE A 211 11.11 -5.00 -16.95
C ILE A 211 10.21 -5.45 -15.80
N GLN A 212 10.77 -5.54 -14.61
CA GLN A 212 10.05 -5.88 -13.40
C GLN A 212 10.27 -4.86 -12.30
N ALA A 213 9.26 -4.73 -11.46
CA ALA A 213 9.27 -3.92 -10.27
C ALA A 213 8.95 -4.80 -9.08
N LEU A 214 9.82 -4.80 -8.08
CA LEU A 214 9.61 -5.45 -6.80
C LEU A 214 9.39 -4.36 -5.74
N SER A 215 8.31 -4.50 -4.98
CA SER A 215 8.01 -3.62 -3.87
C SER A 215 8.78 -4.05 -2.63
N ASN A 216 9.67 -3.19 -2.13
CA ASN A 216 10.43 -3.40 -0.90
C ASN A 216 9.99 -2.38 0.17
N ALA A 217 10.39 -2.57 1.43
CA ALA A 217 9.90 -1.82 2.59
C ALA A 217 10.03 -0.28 2.45
N ASP A 218 11.08 0.20 1.78
CA ASP A 218 11.39 1.64 1.69
C ASP A 218 11.40 2.20 0.26
N HIS A 219 11.36 1.34 -0.75
CA HIS A 219 11.52 1.72 -2.16
C HIS A 219 11.09 0.60 -3.09
N TYR A 220 10.85 0.96 -4.36
CA TYR A 220 10.73 -0.02 -5.43
C TYR A 220 12.08 -0.37 -6.03
N VAL A 221 12.33 -1.65 -6.21
CA VAL A 221 13.47 -2.16 -6.97
C VAL A 221 13.02 -2.39 -8.40
N LEU A 222 13.63 -1.68 -9.34
CA LEU A 222 13.43 -1.88 -10.77
C LEU A 222 14.53 -2.77 -11.33
N GLU A 223 14.16 -3.79 -12.06
CA GLU A 223 15.08 -4.67 -12.79
C GLU A 223 14.64 -4.80 -14.24
N LYS A 224 15.60 -4.89 -15.17
CA LYS A 224 15.32 -5.14 -16.59
C LYS A 224 16.23 -6.23 -17.14
N LEU A 225 15.68 -7.06 -18.03
CA LEU A 225 16.40 -8.06 -18.79
C LEU A 225 16.33 -7.68 -20.28
N GLU A 226 17.48 -7.68 -20.95
CA GLU A 226 17.58 -7.35 -22.38
C GLU A 226 18.23 -8.51 -23.17
N GLY A 227 17.41 -9.46 -23.63
CA GLY A 227 17.76 -10.56 -24.53
C GLY A 227 18.60 -11.69 -23.93
N SER A 228 19.20 -11.52 -22.74
CA SER A 228 20.00 -12.58 -22.11
C SER A 228 20.25 -12.31 -20.63
N ALA A 229 20.50 -13.39 -19.86
CA ALA A 229 20.86 -13.30 -18.43
C ALA A 229 22.11 -12.44 -18.16
N ALA A 230 23.05 -12.37 -19.11
CA ALA A 230 24.24 -11.50 -19.03
C ALA A 230 23.91 -10.00 -19.12
N ARG A 231 22.71 -9.66 -19.61
CA ARG A 231 22.17 -8.31 -19.74
C ARG A 231 21.01 -8.09 -18.78
N HIS A 232 21.16 -8.58 -17.56
CA HIS A 232 20.27 -8.27 -16.45
C HIS A 232 20.78 -7.03 -15.71
N PHE A 233 19.93 -6.03 -15.56
CA PHE A 233 20.25 -4.76 -14.89
C PHE A 233 19.28 -4.48 -13.75
N GLN A 234 19.78 -3.83 -12.71
CA GLN A 234 19.02 -3.30 -11.59
C GLN A 234 19.20 -1.78 -11.53
N ALA A 235 18.12 -1.04 -11.38
CA ALA A 235 18.17 0.40 -11.20
C ALA A 235 18.77 0.75 -9.83
N ILE A 236 19.74 1.66 -9.82
CA ILE A 236 20.26 2.30 -8.61
C ILE A 236 19.44 3.56 -8.39
N LEU A 237 18.64 3.55 -7.32
CA LEU A 237 18.01 4.77 -6.81
C LEU A 237 19.08 5.73 -6.27
N PRO A 238 18.98 7.05 -6.55
CA PRO A 238 19.88 8.03 -5.97
C PRO A 238 19.83 7.94 -4.44
N LYS A 239 20.99 7.77 -3.77
CA LYS A 239 21.09 7.83 -2.31
C LYS A 239 20.88 9.28 -1.84
N GLY A 240 19.63 9.74 -1.81
CA GLY A 240 19.27 11.03 -1.24
C GLY A 240 19.15 10.99 0.29
N SER A 241 19.43 12.13 0.93
CA SER A 241 19.14 12.39 2.36
C SER A 241 17.64 12.62 2.64
N LEU A 242 16.77 12.19 1.72
CA LEU A 242 15.33 12.34 1.83
C LEU A 242 14.79 11.53 3.01
N GLY A 243 13.74 12.06 3.64
CA GLY A 243 12.96 11.29 4.59
C GLY A 243 12.37 10.05 3.91
N GLU A 244 12.23 8.95 4.65
CA GLU A 244 11.82 7.66 4.09
C GLU A 244 10.46 7.70 3.34
N HIS A 245 9.52 8.57 3.71
CA HIS A 245 8.24 8.75 2.96
C HIS A 245 8.46 9.42 1.59
N GLN A 246 9.38 10.39 1.53
CA GLN A 246 9.73 11.07 0.28
C GLN A 246 10.51 10.13 -0.65
N LYS A 247 11.32 9.22 -0.09
CA LYS A 247 12.01 8.16 -0.86
C LYS A 247 11.01 7.24 -1.55
N TYR A 248 9.98 6.79 -0.84
CA TYR A 248 8.93 5.96 -1.41
C TYR A 248 8.19 6.68 -2.55
N GLU A 249 7.67 7.88 -2.32
CA GLU A 249 6.94 8.67 -3.34
C GLU A 249 7.81 8.95 -4.58
N ALA A 250 9.08 9.30 -4.37
CA ALA A 250 10.04 9.49 -5.46
C ALA A 250 10.27 8.18 -6.24
N SER A 251 10.42 7.05 -5.54
CA SER A 251 10.61 5.74 -6.18
C SER A 251 9.36 5.25 -6.92
N LEU A 252 8.15 5.52 -6.40
CA LEU A 252 6.89 5.19 -7.05
C LEU A 252 6.67 6.04 -8.31
N THR A 253 7.03 7.32 -8.25
CA THR A 253 6.97 8.22 -9.40
C THR A 253 7.95 7.76 -10.49
N GLN A 254 9.20 7.48 -10.12
CA GLN A 254 10.19 6.96 -11.05
C GLN A 254 9.79 5.59 -11.64
N LEU A 255 9.24 4.70 -10.83
CA LEU A 255 8.69 3.41 -11.26
C LEU A 255 7.64 3.59 -12.35
N ARG A 256 6.66 4.49 -12.14
CA ARG A 256 5.62 4.78 -13.12
C ARG A 256 6.18 5.33 -14.42
N ASP A 257 7.08 6.31 -14.32
CA ASP A 257 7.69 6.95 -15.49
C ASP A 257 8.45 5.91 -16.33
N VAL A 258 9.27 5.07 -15.68
CA VAL A 258 10.08 4.06 -16.36
C VAL A 258 9.22 2.95 -16.97
N MET A 259 8.26 2.40 -16.24
CA MET A 259 7.41 1.32 -16.77
C MET A 259 6.45 1.81 -17.86
N THR A 260 5.95 3.04 -17.76
CA THR A 260 5.11 3.64 -18.81
C THR A 260 5.93 3.92 -20.07
N ALA A 261 7.15 4.44 -19.93
CA ALA A 261 8.07 4.62 -21.05
C ALA A 261 8.43 3.29 -21.71
N TYR A 262 8.69 2.24 -20.91
CA TYR A 262 8.97 0.90 -21.40
C TYR A 262 7.77 0.30 -22.17
N LEU A 263 6.55 0.44 -21.64
CA LEU A 263 5.31 0.02 -22.31
C LEU A 263 5.16 0.66 -23.70
N HIS A 264 5.54 1.94 -23.84
CA HIS A 264 5.46 2.68 -25.10
C HIS A 264 6.72 2.60 -25.97
N ARG A 265 7.76 1.85 -25.54
CA ARG A 265 9.09 1.80 -26.19
C ARG A 265 9.70 3.19 -26.39
N GLN A 266 9.56 4.04 -25.39
CA GLN A 266 10.09 5.41 -25.35
C GLN A 266 11.18 5.54 -24.28
N ALA A 267 12.00 6.58 -24.39
CA ALA A 267 12.92 6.95 -23.34
C ALA A 267 12.14 7.53 -22.15
N PRO A 268 12.44 7.12 -20.89
CA PRO A 268 11.81 7.71 -19.72
C PRO A 268 12.23 9.16 -19.54
N SER A 269 11.34 9.97 -18.95
CA SER A 269 11.60 11.34 -18.50
C SER A 269 12.77 11.43 -17.53
N SER A 270 12.93 10.41 -16.68
CA SER A 270 14.06 10.23 -15.77
C SER A 270 14.68 8.85 -16.00
N ASP A 271 15.85 8.79 -16.64
CA ASP A 271 16.54 7.52 -16.84
C ASP A 271 17.23 7.08 -15.54
N PRO A 272 16.84 5.94 -14.94
CA PRO A 272 17.52 5.43 -13.76
C PRO A 272 18.94 4.98 -14.11
N ASN A 273 19.87 5.15 -13.16
CA ASN A 273 21.21 4.60 -13.30
C ASN A 273 21.16 3.08 -13.22
N TRP A 274 21.43 2.38 -14.32
CA TRP A 274 21.39 0.92 -14.38
C TRP A 274 22.73 0.30 -13.97
N LYS A 275 22.70 -0.66 -13.05
CA LYS A 275 23.84 -1.51 -12.70
C LYS A 275 23.60 -2.93 -13.19
N ARG A 276 24.59 -3.52 -13.86
CA ARG A 276 24.51 -4.93 -14.26
C ARG A 276 24.49 -5.82 -13.01
N LYS A 277 23.54 -6.75 -12.96
CA LYS A 277 23.44 -7.77 -11.93
C LYS A 277 24.31 -8.94 -12.34
N THR A 278 25.42 -9.15 -11.63
CA THR A 278 26.16 -10.41 -11.69
C THR A 278 25.35 -11.43 -10.89
N LEU A 279 24.80 -12.41 -11.60
CA LEU A 279 24.19 -13.60 -11.01
C LEU A 279 25.26 -14.45 -10.31
#